data_AF-A0A177WM14-F1
#
_entry.id   AF-A0A177WM14-F1
#
_cell.length_a   1.000
_cell.length_b   1.000
_cell.length_c   1.000
_cell.angle_alpha   90.00
_cell.angle_beta   90.00
_cell.angle_gamma   90.00
#
_symmetry.space_group_name_H-M   'P 1'
#
loop_
_entity.id
_entity.type
_entity.pdbx_description
1 polymer ?
#
loop_
_entity_poly.entity_id
_entity_poly.type
_entity_poly.pdbx_seq_one_letter_code
_entity_poly.pdbx_strand_id
1 'polypeptide(L)'
;MISSLLDHHVFAPASKEPKSQKLGLVPPGKPFDEDDYYVWVYEGSQLTGTLIGVGILLLTFAGVMFPLWPEPMRQGVYYLSLGMMGLIGALMAIAVLRLIIWVVLLLVIGQGGWLFPNLWADVGIIESFMPLWGWDEKKKIKGSKSS
;
A
#
# COMPACT_ATOMS: atom_id res chain seq x y z
N MET A 1 -19.01 10.67 -40.51
CA MET A 1 -19.25 10.50 -39.06
C MET A 1 -18.18 9.65 -38.40
N ILE A 2 -17.72 8.57 -39.03
CA ILE A 2 -16.57 7.78 -38.53
C ILE A 2 -15.23 8.45 -38.85
N SER A 3 -15.12 9.15 -39.97
CA SER A 3 -13.95 9.97 -40.35
C SER A 3 -13.57 11.02 -39.30
N SER A 4 -14.54 11.69 -38.70
CA SER A 4 -14.29 12.68 -37.63
C SER A 4 -13.75 12.08 -36.34
N LEU A 5 -13.90 10.76 -36.12
CA LEU A 5 -13.34 10.08 -34.94
C LEU A 5 -11.86 9.72 -35.11
N LEU A 6 -11.39 9.57 -36.36
CA LEU A 6 -9.95 9.48 -36.66
C LEU A 6 -9.25 10.83 -36.42
N ASP A 7 -9.89 11.93 -36.81
CA ASP A 7 -9.34 13.28 -36.63
C ASP A 7 -9.20 13.69 -35.15
N HIS A 8 -10.08 13.17 -34.29
CA HIS A 8 -10.02 13.42 -32.84
C HIS A 8 -9.10 12.45 -32.08
N HIS A 9 -8.26 11.68 -32.78
CA HIS A 9 -7.29 10.73 -32.20
C HIS A 9 -7.89 9.66 -31.28
N VAL A 10 -9.21 9.43 -31.35
CA VAL A 10 -9.89 8.40 -30.54
C VAL A 10 -9.59 7.00 -31.06
N PHE A 11 -9.39 6.87 -32.37
CA PHE A 11 -8.98 5.63 -33.03
C PHE A 11 -7.68 5.82 -33.79
N ALA A 12 -6.71 4.95 -33.57
CA ALA A 12 -5.46 4.91 -34.32
C ALA A 12 -5.46 3.72 -35.30
N PRO A 13 -5.12 3.92 -36.59
CA PRO A 13 -5.00 2.83 -37.54
C PRO A 13 -3.80 1.94 -37.16
N ALA A 14 -4.04 0.63 -37.15
CA ALA A 14 -3.07 -0.38 -36.80
C ALA A 14 -2.95 -1.40 -37.94
N SER A 15 -1.71 -1.79 -38.25
CA SER A 15 -1.45 -2.86 -39.21
C SER A 15 -1.13 -4.15 -38.48
N LYS A 16 -1.79 -5.23 -38.88
CA LYS A 16 -1.48 -6.58 -38.43
C LYS A 16 -0.48 -7.20 -39.39
N GLU A 17 0.76 -7.43 -38.93
CA GLU A 17 1.71 -8.19 -39.74
C GLU A 17 1.28 -9.67 -39.84
N PRO A 18 1.41 -10.32 -41.02
CA PRO A 18 0.89 -11.67 -41.27
C PRO A 18 1.52 -12.77 -40.39
N LYS A 19 2.62 -12.49 -39.68
CA LYS A 19 3.36 -13.44 -38.82
C LYS A 19 3.45 -13.05 -37.35
N SER A 20 2.86 -11.92 -36.94
CA SER A 20 3.04 -11.36 -35.59
C SER A 20 1.70 -11.03 -34.94
N GLN A 21 1.54 -11.38 -33.66
CA GLN A 21 0.39 -10.97 -32.84
C GLN A 21 0.49 -9.50 -32.39
N LYS A 22 1.56 -8.79 -32.75
CA LYS A 22 1.77 -7.39 -32.41
C LYS A 22 1.21 -6.50 -33.52
N LEU A 23 0.32 -5.59 -33.14
CA LEU A 23 -0.19 -4.54 -34.00
C LEU A 23 0.85 -3.41 -34.10
N GLY A 24 1.24 -3.03 -35.31
CA GLY A 24 2.10 -1.88 -35.56
C GLY A 24 1.28 -0.61 -35.74
N LEU A 25 1.70 0.51 -35.15
CA LEU A 25 1.06 1.80 -35.33
C LEU A 25 1.40 2.36 -36.71
N VAL A 26 0.40 2.73 -37.50
CA VAL A 26 0.55 3.32 -38.84
C VAL A 26 0.58 4.86 -38.72
N PRO A 27 1.32 5.58 -39.57
CA PRO A 27 1.32 7.05 -39.56
C PRO A 27 -0.09 7.66 -39.70
N PRO A 28 -0.38 8.76 -39.00
CA PRO A 28 -1.67 9.44 -39.10
C PRO A 28 -1.88 10.01 -40.51
N GLY A 29 -3.09 9.86 -41.08
CA GLY A 29 -3.47 10.41 -42.39
C GLY A 29 -3.98 9.41 -43.43
N LYS A 30 -4.02 8.11 -43.13
CA LYS A 30 -4.68 7.11 -44.00
C LYS A 30 -6.21 7.29 -43.90
N PRO A 31 -6.96 7.33 -45.03
CA PRO A 31 -8.42 7.35 -45.00
C PRO A 31 -8.98 6.07 -44.37
N PHE A 32 -10.16 6.15 -43.77
CA PHE A 32 -10.82 5.00 -43.15
C PHE A 32 -11.15 3.93 -44.21
N ASP A 33 -10.61 2.74 -44.01
CA ASP A 33 -10.86 1.52 -44.79
C ASP A 33 -11.52 0.45 -43.91
N GLU A 34 -12.46 -0.30 -44.46
CA GLU A 34 -13.21 -1.35 -43.75
C GLU A 34 -12.36 -2.60 -43.46
N ASP A 35 -11.30 -2.83 -44.24
CA ASP A 35 -10.41 -3.98 -44.12
C ASP A 35 -9.22 -3.73 -43.16
N ASP A 36 -9.10 -2.51 -42.62
CA ASP A 36 -8.01 -2.12 -41.71
C ASP A 36 -8.36 -2.36 -40.23
N TYR A 37 -7.33 -2.59 -39.41
CA TYR A 37 -7.49 -2.72 -37.96
C TYR A 37 -7.35 -1.36 -37.28
N TYR A 38 -8.14 -1.11 -36.24
CA TYR A 38 -8.07 0.12 -35.46
C TYR A 38 -7.95 -0.19 -33.97
N VAL A 39 -7.18 0.62 -33.26
CA VAL A 39 -7.03 0.56 -31.80
C VAL A 39 -7.74 1.74 -31.18
N TRP A 40 -8.57 1.48 -30.17
CA TRP A 40 -9.19 2.53 -29.36
C TRP A 40 -8.18 3.09 -28.36
N VAL A 41 -7.90 4.39 -28.47
CA VAL A 41 -7.00 5.10 -27.56
C VAL A 41 -7.86 5.81 -26.53
N TYR A 42 -8.07 5.14 -25.39
CA TYR A 42 -8.74 5.74 -24.25
C TYR A 42 -7.70 6.33 -23.29
N GLU A 43 -7.54 7.64 -23.32
CA GLU A 43 -6.92 8.33 -22.20
C GLU A 43 -7.94 8.38 -21.06
N GLY A 44 -7.57 7.83 -19.90
CA GLY A 44 -8.45 7.85 -18.71
C GLY A 44 -8.77 9.27 -18.23
N SER A 45 -9.43 9.39 -17.08
CA SER A 45 -9.81 10.70 -16.52
C SER A 45 -8.58 11.59 -16.26
N GLN A 46 -8.30 12.52 -17.18
CA GLN A 46 -7.23 13.51 -17.05
C GLN A 46 -7.46 14.43 -15.84
N LEU A 47 -8.71 14.62 -15.43
CA LEU A 47 -9.10 15.39 -14.25
C LEU A 47 -8.54 14.78 -12.96
N THR A 48 -8.59 13.44 -12.84
CA THR A 48 -8.09 12.75 -11.65
C THR A 48 -6.59 12.94 -11.51
N GLY A 49 -5.84 12.79 -12.61
CA GLY A 49 -4.39 13.02 -12.62
C GLY A 49 -4.03 14.46 -12.28
N THR A 50 -4.76 15.42 -12.85
CA THR A 50 -4.55 16.84 -12.57
C THR A 50 -4.84 17.19 -11.11
N LEU A 51 -5.93 16.65 -10.53
CA LEU A 51 -6.30 16.88 -9.14
C LEU A 51 -5.26 16.31 -8.18
N ILE A 52 -4.74 15.10 -8.46
CA ILE A 52 -3.65 14.51 -7.69
C ILE A 52 -2.39 15.36 -7.79
N GLY A 53 -2.03 15.82 -9.00
CA GLY A 53 -0.86 16.68 -9.22
C GLY A 53 -0.95 18.00 -8.44
N VAL A 54 -2.10 18.68 -8.49
CA VAL A 54 -2.35 19.90 -7.71
C VAL A 54 -2.33 19.60 -6.21
N GLY A 55 -2.90 18.47 -5.77
CA GLY A 55 -2.90 18.06 -4.36
C GLY A 55 -1.48 17.84 -3.82
N ILE A 56 -0.63 17.14 -4.56
CA ILE A 56 0.78 16.91 -4.21
C ILE A 56 1.54 18.24 -4.16
N LEU A 57 1.30 19.13 -5.14
CA LEU A 57 1.92 20.45 -5.17
C LEU A 57 1.55 21.27 -3.93
N LEU A 58 0.27 21.35 -3.57
CA LEU A 58 -0.20 22.08 -2.40
C LEU A 58 0.34 21.47 -1.09
N LEU A 59 0.37 20.13 -0.97
CA LEU A 59 0.93 19.45 0.19
C LEU A 59 2.43 19.76 0.36
N THR A 60 3.18 19.72 -0.74
CA THR A 60 4.61 20.03 -0.75
C THR A 60 4.85 21.49 -0.38
N PHE A 61 4.08 22.40 -0.97
CA PHE A 61 4.16 23.83 -0.68
C PHE A 61 3.83 24.13 0.79
N ALA A 62 2.78 23.51 1.34
CA ALA A 62 2.45 23.61 2.75
C ALA A 62 3.61 23.13 3.65
N GLY A 63 4.25 22.01 3.29
CA GLY A 63 5.41 21.48 4.00
C GLY A 63 6.64 22.40 3.96
N VAL A 64 6.99 22.92 2.78
CA VAL A 64 8.12 23.86 2.62
C VAL A 64 7.86 25.18 3.35
N MET A 65 6.61 25.63 3.40
CA MET A 65 6.19 26.82 4.14
C MET A 65 6.10 26.62 5.66
N PHE A 66 6.48 25.46 6.21
CA PHE A 66 6.50 25.24 7.66
C PHE A 66 7.13 26.39 8.48
N PRO A 67 8.22 27.06 8.04
CA PRO A 67 8.77 28.23 8.73
C PRO A 67 7.80 29.42 8.84
N LEU A 68 6.86 29.57 7.90
CA LEU A 68 5.86 30.65 7.86
C LEU A 68 4.57 30.29 8.62
N TRP A 69 4.46 29.08 9.18
CA TRP A 69 3.24 28.66 9.85
C TRP A 69 2.99 29.46 11.14
N PRO A 70 1.71 29.76 11.45
CA PRO A 70 1.33 30.32 12.75
C PRO A 70 1.90 29.49 13.91
N GLU A 71 2.32 30.16 14.98
CA GLU A 71 2.82 29.51 16.21
C GLU A 71 1.97 28.32 16.70
N PRO A 72 0.63 28.39 16.81
CA PRO A 72 -0.15 27.26 17.32
C PRO A 72 -0.07 26.01 16.43
N MET A 73 0.09 26.17 15.11
CA MET A 73 0.23 25.02 14.20
C MET A 73 1.58 24.33 14.39
N ARG A 74 2.65 25.10 14.61
CA ARG A 74 3.99 24.55 14.89
C ARG A 74 4.00 23.78 16.20
N GLN A 75 3.35 24.30 17.24
CA GLN A 75 3.16 23.60 18.51
C GLN A 75 2.34 22.31 18.33
N GLY A 76 1.28 22.35 17.52
CA GLY A 76 0.48 21.17 17.19
C GLY A 76 1.32 20.05 16.57
N VAL A 77 2.17 20.36 15.59
CA VAL A 77 3.09 19.39 14.98
C VAL A 77 4.11 18.86 15.98
N TYR A 78 4.63 19.72 16.86
CA TYR A 78 5.55 19.30 17.93
C TYR A 78 4.91 18.28 18.88
N TYR A 79 3.71 18.57 19.39
CA TYR A 79 3.01 17.64 20.28
C TYR A 79 2.56 16.36 19.56
N LEU A 80 2.17 16.46 18.29
CA LEU A 80 1.85 15.30 17.46
C LEU A 80 3.09 14.41 17.27
N SER A 81 4.26 15.00 16.99
CA SER A 81 5.53 14.29 16.88
C SER A 81 5.91 13.60 18.19
N LEU A 82 5.76 14.30 19.32
CA LEU A 82 6.01 13.72 20.64
C LEU A 82 5.03 12.60 20.96
N GLY A 83 3.75 12.75 20.58
CA GLY A 83 2.72 11.72 20.73
C GLY A 83 3.02 10.47 19.90
N MET A 84 3.41 10.64 18.63
CA MET A 84 3.83 9.53 17.76
C MET A 84 5.09 8.84 18.29
N MET A 85 6.09 9.60 18.76
CA MET A 85 7.28 9.05 19.39
C MET A 85 6.93 8.24 20.64
N GLY A 86 6.03 8.76 21.47
CA GLY A 86 5.51 8.06 22.65
C GLY A 86 4.76 6.79 22.29
N LEU A 87 3.91 6.82 21.26
CA LEU A 87 3.18 5.65 20.76
C LEU A 87 4.15 4.57 20.27
N ILE A 88 5.13 4.93 19.44
CA ILE A 88 6.15 4.00 18.95
C ILE A 88 6.96 3.45 20.13
N GLY A 89 7.38 4.30 21.06
CA GLY A 89 8.10 3.89 22.27
C GLY A 89 7.30 2.91 23.13
N ALA A 90 6.00 3.13 23.29
CA ALA A 90 5.10 2.25 24.03
C ALA A 90 4.96 0.88 23.33
N LEU A 91 4.78 0.86 22.00
CA LEU A 91 4.73 -0.38 21.23
C LEU A 91 6.05 -1.17 21.34
N MET A 92 7.18 -0.48 21.28
CA MET A 92 8.50 -1.09 21.47
C MET A 92 8.70 -1.62 22.90
N ALA A 93 8.25 -0.89 23.91
CA ALA A 93 8.30 -1.34 25.31
C ALA A 93 7.45 -2.62 25.52
N ILE A 94 6.25 -2.69 24.93
CA ILE A 94 5.41 -3.89 24.95
C ILE A 94 6.10 -5.05 24.22
N ALA A 95 6.74 -4.80 23.08
CA ALA A 95 7.48 -5.83 22.35
C ALA A 95 8.64 -6.42 23.17
N VAL A 96 9.40 -5.57 23.88
CA VAL A 96 10.48 -6.02 24.77
C VAL A 96 9.91 -6.78 25.97
N LEU A 97 8.86 -6.26 26.61
CA LEU A 97 8.18 -6.92 27.73
C LEU A 97 7.66 -8.31 27.33
N ARG A 98 7.07 -8.42 26.14
CA ARG A 98 6.61 -9.69 25.56
C ARG A 98 7.73 -10.71 25.46
N LEU A 99 8.92 -10.29 25.01
CA LEU A 99 10.10 -11.17 24.93
C LEU A 99 10.57 -11.61 26.31
N ILE A 100 10.67 -10.67 27.27
CA ILE A 100 11.10 -10.97 28.64
C ILE A 100 10.16 -11.98 29.28
N ILE A 101 8.84 -11.75 29.20
CA ILE A 101 7.82 -12.66 29.73
C ILE A 101 7.97 -14.05 29.10
N TRP A 102 8.11 -14.13 27.79
CA TRP A 102 8.25 -15.41 27.09
C TRP A 102 9.48 -16.19 27.55
N VAL A 103 10.65 -15.54 27.67
CA VAL A 103 11.89 -16.16 28.17
C VAL A 103 11.72 -16.65 29.61
N VAL A 104 11.15 -15.82 30.50
CA VAL A 104 10.94 -16.18 31.89
C VAL A 104 9.99 -17.38 32.02
N LEU A 105 8.86 -17.37 31.29
CA LEU A 105 7.89 -18.46 31.31
C LEU A 105 8.47 -19.77 30.78
N LEU A 106 9.30 -19.70 29.74
CA LEU A 106 10.01 -20.88 29.25
C LEU A 106 10.94 -21.48 30.30
N LEU A 107 11.67 -20.65 31.05
CA LEU A 107 12.59 -21.14 32.08
C LEU A 107 11.86 -21.70 33.31
N VAL A 108 10.73 -21.09 33.72
CA VAL A 108 10.01 -21.48 34.94
C VAL A 108 9.01 -22.62 34.70
N ILE A 109 8.23 -22.54 33.62
CA ILE A 109 7.08 -23.43 33.37
C ILE A 109 7.38 -24.42 32.23
N GLY A 110 8.43 -24.17 31.42
CA GLY A 110 8.74 -25.00 30.25
C GLY A 110 7.80 -24.79 29.07
N GLN A 111 6.92 -23.78 29.11
CA GLN A 111 6.03 -23.40 28.01
C GLN A 111 6.06 -21.89 27.80
N GLY A 112 6.13 -21.47 26.54
CA GLY A 112 6.07 -20.05 26.16
C GLY A 112 4.67 -19.51 26.31
N GLY A 113 4.56 -18.28 26.82
CA GLY A 113 3.32 -17.51 26.83
C GLY A 113 3.57 -16.14 26.24
N TRP A 114 2.56 -15.59 25.59
CA TRP A 114 2.61 -14.31 24.90
C TRP A 114 1.66 -13.33 25.56
N LEU A 115 2.20 -12.17 25.93
CA LEU A 115 1.42 -10.96 26.18
C LEU A 115 1.05 -10.36 24.82
N PHE A 116 -0.25 -10.14 24.59
CA PHE A 116 -0.81 -9.72 23.29
C PHE A 116 -0.36 -10.59 22.10
N PRO A 117 -0.88 -11.83 21.96
CA PRO A 117 -0.54 -12.71 20.83
C PRO A 117 -0.80 -12.07 19.46
N ASN A 118 -1.82 -11.22 19.34
CA ASN A 118 -2.24 -10.59 18.09
C ASN A 118 -1.55 -9.24 17.78
N LEU A 119 -0.59 -8.80 18.59
CA LEU A 119 0.03 -7.48 18.44
C LEU A 119 0.65 -7.24 17.05
N TRP A 120 1.10 -8.31 16.40
CA TRP A 120 1.72 -8.30 15.07
C TRP A 120 0.91 -9.09 14.02
N ALA A 121 -0.34 -9.44 14.34
CA ALA A 121 -1.22 -10.07 13.36
C ALA A 121 -1.81 -8.99 12.43
N ASP A 122 -2.18 -9.38 11.21
CA ASP A 122 -2.86 -8.53 10.22
C ASP A 122 -4.32 -8.28 10.61
N VAL A 123 -4.53 -7.72 11.80
CA VAL A 123 -5.84 -7.43 12.39
C VAL A 123 -5.93 -5.94 12.73
N GLY A 124 -7.16 -5.45 12.94
CA GLY A 124 -7.35 -4.04 13.30
C GLY A 124 -6.66 -3.69 14.63
N ILE A 125 -6.34 -2.41 14.83
CA ILE A 125 -5.62 -1.93 16.03
C ILE A 125 -6.24 -2.45 17.34
N ILE A 126 -7.57 -2.44 17.43
CA ILE A 126 -8.29 -2.89 18.64
C ILE A 126 -8.13 -4.41 18.84
N GLU A 127 -8.18 -5.18 17.75
CA GLU A 127 -8.03 -6.63 17.78
C GLU A 127 -6.57 -7.05 18.03
N SER A 128 -5.59 -6.21 17.70
CA SER A 128 -4.18 -6.47 18.03
C SER A 128 -3.93 -6.57 19.54
N PHE A 129 -4.71 -5.82 20.34
CA PHE A 129 -4.62 -5.81 21.80
C PHE A 129 -5.57 -6.81 22.49
N MET A 130 -6.24 -7.69 21.74
CA MET A 130 -7.10 -8.73 22.31
C MET A 130 -6.84 -10.08 21.64
N PRO A 131 -6.72 -11.19 22.39
CA PRO A 131 -6.75 -11.29 23.85
C PRO A 131 -5.46 -10.73 24.50
N LEU A 132 -5.52 -10.44 25.81
CA LEU A 132 -4.35 -9.97 26.58
C LEU A 132 -3.26 -11.04 26.71
N TRP A 133 -3.66 -12.32 26.75
CA TRP A 133 -2.76 -13.46 26.99
C TRP A 133 -3.03 -14.59 26.02
N GLY A 134 -1.97 -15.25 25.56
CA GLY A 134 -2.03 -16.48 24.78
C GLY A 134 -0.90 -17.44 25.18
N TRP A 135 -1.15 -18.75 25.11
CA TRP A 135 -0.12 -19.77 25.33
C TRP A 135 0.40 -20.29 24.00
N ASP A 136 1.68 -20.61 23.93
CA ASP A 136 2.21 -21.40 22.82
C ASP A 136 1.60 -22.81 22.86
N GLU A 137 1.25 -23.32 21.68
CA GLU A 137 0.83 -24.72 21.58
C GLU A 137 1.97 -25.63 22.07
N LYS A 138 1.64 -26.56 22.97
CA LYS A 138 2.61 -27.57 23.41
C LYS A 138 3.05 -28.36 22.17
N LYS A 139 4.28 -28.14 21.73
CA LYS A 139 4.89 -28.89 20.63
C LYS A 139 4.87 -30.36 21.03
N LYS A 140 3.88 -31.14 20.56
CA LYS A 140 3.87 -32.59 20.74
C LYS A 140 5.11 -33.09 20.02
N ILE A 141 6.12 -33.51 20.78
CA ILE A 141 7.23 -34.29 20.23
C ILE A 141 6.57 -35.48 19.55
N LYS A 142 6.63 -35.51 18.21
CA LYS A 142 6.09 -36.59 17.39
C LYS A 142 6.99 -37.80 17.62
N GLY A 143 6.79 -38.46 18.76
CA GLY A 143 7.53 -39.65 19.14
C GLY A 143 7.12 -40.81 18.24
N SER A 144 8.15 -41.55 17.79
CA SER A 144 8.08 -42.95 17.42
C SER A 144 7.16 -43.32 16.25
N LYS A 145 7.73 -43.40 15.04
CA LYS A 145 7.38 -44.52 14.17
C LYS A 145 8.25 -45.71 14.58
N SER A 146 7.71 -46.49 15.51
CA SER A 146 8.01 -47.92 15.63
C SER A 146 7.34 -48.61 14.44
N SER A 147 8.14 -49.10 13.51
CA SER A 147 8.17 -50.50 13.03
C SER A 147 9.06 -50.63 11.80
#